data_AF-A0AB74CG73-F1
#
_entry.id   AF-A0AB74CG73-F1
#
_cell.length_a   1.000
_cell.length_b   1.000
_cell.length_c   1.000
_cell.angle_alpha   90.00
_cell.angle_beta   90.00
_cell.angle_gamma   90.00
#
_symmetry.space_group_name_H-M   'P 1'
#
loop_
_entity.id
_entity.type
_entity.pdbx_description
1 polymer ?
#
loop_
_entity_poly.entity_id
_entity_poly.type
_entity_poly.pdbx_seq_one_letter_code
_entity_poly.pdbx_strand_id
1 'polypeptide(L)'
;MRYLLQQCGESLPIPEDVVKAAAADEGRGYIILRQLCVHFGKSLNISEDVVKAAAADEGRGYIILRQLCVHFGKSLNISEDVVQAAAANIGDGYRIMCELRECFGESLPISEDVVKAAAANQGDGYGIIRQLCEYFGESLPISEDVVKAAAANQGDGCKVLQQLCEHFGESLPSYGCTWTNQSTSP
;
A
#
# COMPACT_ATOMS: atom_id res chain seq x y z
N MET A 1 -1.90 28.77 -6.36
CA MET A 1 -1.80 28.26 -4.97
C MET A 1 -1.07 29.24 -4.05
N ARG A 2 0.26 29.39 -4.07
CA ARG A 2 1.02 30.26 -3.14
C ARG A 2 0.43 31.67 -2.95
N TYR A 3 0.09 32.35 -4.04
CA TYR A 3 -0.50 33.69 -3.97
C TYR A 3 -1.88 33.69 -3.27
N LEU A 4 -2.73 32.70 -3.55
CA LEU A 4 -4.03 32.56 -2.89
C LEU A 4 -3.90 32.22 -1.40
N LEU A 5 -2.97 31.33 -1.05
CA LEU A 5 -2.68 30.96 0.34
C LEU A 5 -2.18 32.17 1.16
N GLN A 6 -1.36 33.03 0.53
CA GLN A 6 -0.82 34.23 1.16
C GLN A 6 -1.85 35.36 1.30
N GLN A 7 -2.84 35.44 0.40
CA GLN A 7 -3.89 36.47 0.41
C GLN A 7 -5.11 36.10 1.26
N CYS A 8 -5.45 34.81 1.34
CA CYS A 8 -6.64 34.34 2.08
C CYS A 8 -6.37 34.08 3.57
N GLY A 9 -5.10 33.91 3.98
CA GLY A 9 -4.71 33.54 5.35
C GLY A 9 -5.27 32.19 5.82
N GLU A 10 -4.93 31.76 7.03
CA GLU A 10 -5.45 30.54 7.68
C GLU A 10 -6.97 30.57 7.96
N SER A 11 -7.66 31.66 7.59
CA SER A 11 -9.06 31.92 7.97
C SER A 11 -10.09 31.17 7.12
N LEU A 12 -9.70 30.62 5.97
CA LEU A 12 -10.61 29.88 5.10
C LEU A 12 -10.38 28.37 5.27
N PRO A 13 -11.37 27.61 5.78
CA PRO A 13 -11.25 26.16 5.85
C PRO A 13 -11.12 25.59 4.44
N ILE A 14 -10.10 24.77 4.22
CA ILE A 14 -9.90 24.10 2.93
C ILE A 14 -10.94 22.98 2.80
N PRO A 15 -11.79 23.00 1.77
CA PRO A 15 -12.72 21.90 1.51
C PRO A 15 -11.95 20.60 1.27
N GLU A 16 -12.47 19.49 1.80
CA GLU A 16 -11.87 18.17 1.60
C GLU A 16 -11.72 17.82 0.11
N ASP A 17 -12.67 18.20 -0.73
CA ASP A 17 -12.60 17.97 -2.18
C ASP A 17 -11.35 18.57 -2.83
N VAL A 18 -10.84 19.69 -2.30
CA VAL A 18 -9.58 20.29 -2.77
C VAL A 18 -8.39 19.43 -2.37
N VAL A 19 -8.41 18.87 -1.15
CA VAL A 19 -7.38 17.95 -0.66
C VAL A 19 -7.40 16.66 -1.47
N LYS A 20 -8.59 16.08 -1.71
CA LYS A 20 -8.78 14.87 -2.50
C LYS A 20 -8.36 15.06 -3.96
N ALA A 21 -8.75 16.16 -4.59
CA ALA A 21 -8.31 16.48 -5.95
C ALA A 21 -6.79 16.66 -6.03
N ALA A 22 -6.16 17.27 -5.03
CA ALA A 22 -4.71 17.38 -4.97
C ALA A 22 -4.02 16.02 -4.75
N ALA A 23 -4.63 15.10 -4.01
CA ALA A 23 -4.09 13.75 -3.83
C ALA A 23 -4.25 12.87 -5.07
N ALA A 24 -5.28 13.09 -5.88
CA ALA A 24 -5.55 12.36 -7.12
C ALA A 24 -4.93 12.99 -8.38
N ASP A 25 -4.19 14.10 -8.26
CA ASP A 25 -3.53 14.75 -9.39
C ASP A 25 -2.15 14.13 -9.66
N GLU A 26 -2.09 13.31 -10.69
CA GLU A 26 -0.89 12.59 -11.17
C GLU A 26 0.28 13.52 -11.58
N GLY A 27 0.01 14.82 -11.74
CA GLY A 27 0.99 15.82 -12.17
C GLY A 27 1.73 16.49 -11.02
N ARG A 28 1.13 17.56 -10.49
CA ARG A 28 1.71 18.44 -9.45
C ARG A 28 0.92 18.40 -8.15
N GLY A 29 -0.03 17.48 -8.01
CA GLY A 29 -0.86 17.25 -6.83
C GLY A 29 -0.06 17.20 -5.53
N TYR A 30 1.01 16.41 -5.51
CA TYR A 30 1.93 16.31 -4.37
C TYR A 30 2.56 17.66 -3.94
N ILE A 31 2.77 18.61 -4.86
CA ILE A 31 3.27 19.96 -4.53
C ILE A 31 2.18 20.77 -3.85
N ILE A 32 0.95 20.66 -4.36
CA ILE A 32 -0.22 21.34 -3.82
C ILE A 32 -0.50 20.81 -2.41
N LEU A 33 -0.55 19.48 -2.25
CA LEU A 33 -0.79 18.84 -0.96
C LEU A 33 0.32 19.17 0.05
N ARG A 34 1.58 19.21 -0.38
CA ARG A 34 2.69 19.67 0.48
C ARG A 34 2.48 21.07 1.00
N GLN A 35 2.06 21.99 0.12
CA GLN A 35 1.78 23.38 0.53
C GLN A 35 0.61 23.44 1.49
N LEU A 36 -0.46 22.69 1.23
CA LEU A 36 -1.59 22.59 2.14
C LEU A 36 -1.14 22.08 3.52
N CYS A 37 -0.37 20.99 3.58
CA CYS A 37 0.11 20.43 4.84
C CYS A 37 1.02 21.40 5.63
N VAL A 38 1.87 22.16 4.94
CA VAL A 38 2.76 23.15 5.57
C VAL A 38 1.98 24.35 6.11
N HIS A 39 0.96 24.82 5.40
CA HIS A 39 0.23 26.04 5.77
C HIS A 39 -0.94 25.78 6.74
N PHE A 40 -1.59 24.63 6.64
CA PHE A 40 -2.79 24.31 7.43
C PHE A 40 -2.54 23.21 8.47
N GLY A 41 -1.55 22.34 8.25
CA GLY A 41 -1.22 21.25 9.16
C GLY A 41 -2.45 20.43 9.54
N LYS A 42 -2.66 20.26 10.85
CA LYS A 42 -3.78 19.49 11.42
C LYS A 42 -5.17 20.10 11.21
N SER A 43 -5.27 21.32 10.67
CA SER A 43 -6.57 21.91 10.31
C SER A 43 -7.13 21.37 8.99
N LEU A 44 -6.32 20.66 8.20
CA LEU A 44 -6.85 19.94 7.04
C LEU A 44 -7.65 18.72 7.48
N ASN A 45 -8.83 18.57 6.90
CA ASN A 45 -9.57 17.32 6.99
C ASN A 45 -8.98 16.31 6.00
N ILE A 46 -8.21 15.34 6.52
CA ILE A 46 -7.72 14.22 5.72
C ILE A 46 -8.64 13.02 5.97
N SER A 47 -9.48 12.71 4.99
CA SER A 47 -10.30 11.51 5.02
C SER A 47 -9.54 10.29 4.51
N GLU A 48 -10.12 9.11 4.76
CA GLU A 48 -9.65 7.85 4.19
C GLU A 48 -9.56 7.91 2.66
N ASP A 49 -10.52 8.55 1.99
CA ASP A 49 -10.55 8.70 0.54
C ASP A 49 -9.30 9.43 -0.01
N VAL A 50 -8.81 10.44 0.71
CA VAL A 50 -7.58 11.15 0.35
C VAL A 50 -6.38 10.20 0.44
N VAL A 51 -6.34 9.38 1.49
CA VAL A 51 -5.26 8.41 1.69
C VAL A 51 -5.33 7.28 0.66
N LYS A 52 -6.52 6.78 0.35
CA LYS A 52 -6.77 5.77 -0.67
C LYS A 52 -6.39 6.26 -2.05
N ALA A 53 -6.71 7.52 -2.39
CA ALA A 53 -6.28 8.13 -3.65
C ALA A 53 -4.75 8.16 -3.77
N ALA A 54 -4.05 8.53 -2.70
CA ALA A 54 -2.60 8.50 -2.67
C ALA A 54 -2.02 7.07 -2.76
N ALA A 55 -2.68 6.08 -2.17
CA ALA A 55 -2.28 4.68 -2.28
C ALA A 55 -2.50 4.10 -3.69
N ALA A 56 -3.52 4.59 -4.40
CA ALA A 56 -3.85 4.18 -5.76
C ALA A 56 -3.06 4.92 -6.86
N ASP A 57 -2.36 6.01 -6.53
CA ASP A 57 -1.58 6.78 -7.50
C ASP A 57 -0.30 6.02 -7.90
N GLU A 58 -0.21 5.65 -9.18
CA GLU A 58 0.86 4.81 -9.73
C GLU A 58 2.20 5.55 -9.96
N GLY A 59 2.27 6.87 -9.73
CA GLY A 59 3.44 7.68 -10.09
C GLY A 59 4.15 8.36 -8.93
N ARG A 60 3.42 9.01 -8.03
CA ARG A 60 3.95 9.83 -6.92
C ARG A 60 3.15 9.67 -5.62
N GLY A 61 2.23 8.71 -5.57
CA GLY A 61 1.44 8.37 -4.39
C GLY A 61 2.27 8.20 -3.12
N TYR A 62 3.44 7.55 -3.22
CA TYR A 62 4.35 7.37 -2.09
C TYR A 62 4.86 8.70 -1.49
N ILE A 63 5.08 9.73 -2.32
CA ILE A 63 5.49 11.06 -1.84
C ILE A 63 4.35 11.73 -1.06
N ILE A 64 3.13 11.57 -1.56
CA ILE A 64 1.93 12.09 -0.91
C ILE A 64 1.73 11.39 0.44
N LEU A 65 1.76 10.06 0.47
CA LEU A 65 1.61 9.27 1.70
C LEU A 65 2.69 9.62 2.72
N ARG A 66 3.95 9.75 2.31
CA ARG A 66 5.03 10.19 3.20
C ARG A 66 4.71 11.53 3.86
N GLN A 67 4.23 12.50 3.08
CA GLN A 67 3.88 13.82 3.63
C GLN A 67 2.72 13.72 4.62
N LEU A 68 1.65 13.01 4.26
CA LEU A 68 0.52 12.79 5.16
C LEU A 68 0.99 12.13 6.46
N CYS A 69 1.87 11.14 6.38
CA CYS A 69 2.44 10.46 7.54
C CYS A 69 3.30 11.37 8.43
N VAL A 70 4.10 12.26 7.85
CA VAL A 70 4.89 13.23 8.62
C VAL A 70 3.99 14.25 9.35
N HIS A 71 2.88 14.68 8.74
CA HIS A 71 2.04 15.74 9.29
C HIS A 71 0.92 15.22 10.23
N PHE A 72 0.38 14.04 9.95
CA PHE A 72 -0.79 13.48 10.64
C PHE A 72 -0.45 12.19 11.40
N GLY A 73 0.51 11.40 10.91
CA GLY A 73 0.94 10.15 11.54
C GLY A 73 -0.23 9.21 11.80
N LYS A 74 -0.36 8.74 13.04
CA LYS A 74 -1.43 7.82 13.47
C LYS A 74 -2.84 8.41 13.47
N SER A 75 -3.01 9.71 13.20
CA SER A 75 -4.35 10.30 13.08
C SER A 75 -5.00 10.05 11.72
N LEU A 76 -4.26 9.52 10.75
CA LEU A 76 -4.83 9.10 9.47
C LEU A 76 -5.64 7.83 9.66
N ASN A 77 -6.80 7.77 9.01
CA ASN A 77 -7.60 6.55 8.96
C ASN A 77 -7.07 5.63 7.86
N ILE A 78 -6.47 4.49 8.24
CA ILE A 78 -6.06 3.45 7.30
C ILE A 78 -6.99 2.26 7.45
N SER A 79 -7.78 2.03 6.41
CA SER A 79 -8.61 0.84 6.25
C SER A 79 -7.90 -0.22 5.43
N GLU A 80 -8.47 -1.42 5.42
CA GLU A 80 -8.09 -2.49 4.52
C GLU A 80 -8.10 -2.04 3.06
N ASP A 81 -9.12 -1.28 2.64
CA ASP A 81 -9.26 -0.73 1.30
C ASP A 81 -8.06 0.13 0.86
N VAL A 82 -7.47 0.91 1.77
CA VAL A 82 -6.28 1.71 1.50
C VAL A 82 -5.07 0.81 1.26
N VAL A 83 -4.91 -0.22 2.10
CA VAL A 83 -3.78 -1.15 1.99
C VAL A 83 -3.93 -2.04 0.75
N GLN A 84 -5.14 -2.46 0.41
CA GLN A 84 -5.44 -3.23 -0.79
C GLN A 84 -5.15 -2.40 -2.05
N ALA A 85 -5.52 -1.11 -2.05
CA ALA A 85 -5.19 -0.20 -3.16
C ALA A 85 -3.67 -0.10 -3.37
N ALA A 86 -2.90 0.04 -2.27
CA ALA A 86 -1.43 0.04 -2.32
C ALA A 86 -0.88 -1.30 -2.84
N ALA A 87 -1.40 -2.42 -2.35
CA ALA A 87 -0.98 -3.76 -2.75
C ALA A 87 -1.29 -4.07 -4.23
N ALA A 88 -2.38 -3.50 -4.76
CA ALA A 88 -2.79 -3.67 -6.16
C ALA A 88 -2.11 -2.68 -7.12
N ASN A 89 -1.42 -1.65 -6.62
CA ASN A 89 -0.80 -0.60 -7.43
C ASN A 89 0.40 -1.16 -8.19
N ILE A 90 0.31 -1.19 -9.52
CA ILE A 90 1.32 -1.78 -10.40
C ILE A 90 2.50 -0.84 -10.70
N GLY A 91 2.40 0.44 -10.34
CA GLY A 91 3.42 1.46 -10.62
C GLY A 91 4.44 1.62 -9.49
N ASP A 92 4.00 2.07 -8.32
CA ASP A 92 4.85 2.36 -7.16
C ASP A 92 4.34 1.65 -5.88
N GLY A 93 3.54 0.59 -6.04
CA GLY A 93 2.90 -0.14 -4.96
C GLY A 93 3.85 -0.62 -3.86
N TYR A 94 5.05 -1.08 -4.22
CA TYR A 94 6.07 -1.46 -3.22
C TYR A 94 6.49 -0.27 -2.35
N ARG A 95 6.74 0.89 -2.95
CA ARG A 95 7.13 2.10 -2.20
C ARG A 95 5.99 2.58 -1.32
N ILE A 96 4.76 2.55 -1.83
CA ILE A 96 3.55 2.91 -1.09
C ILE A 96 3.38 1.99 0.13
N MET A 97 3.53 0.68 -0.05
CA MET A 97 3.51 -0.30 1.04
C MET A 97 4.65 -0.08 2.05
N CYS A 98 5.82 0.41 1.62
CA CYS A 98 6.89 0.80 2.54
C CYS A 98 6.52 2.02 3.38
N GLU A 99 5.96 3.08 2.79
CA GLU A 99 5.55 4.29 3.51
C GLU A 99 4.40 3.99 4.49
N LEU A 100 3.41 3.19 4.08
CA LEU A 100 2.34 2.71 4.96
C LEU A 100 2.92 1.94 6.14
N ARG A 101 3.90 1.05 5.91
CA ARG A 101 4.56 0.31 6.99
C ARG A 101 5.35 1.24 7.92
N GLU A 102 6.11 2.19 7.41
CA GLU A 102 6.88 3.12 8.24
C GLU A 102 5.97 3.97 9.15
N CYS A 103 4.77 4.28 8.66
CA CYS A 103 3.80 5.11 9.36
C CYS A 103 2.93 4.31 10.35
N PHE A 104 2.51 3.11 9.99
CA PHE A 104 1.54 2.30 10.74
C PHE A 104 2.16 1.09 11.44
N GLY A 105 3.27 0.57 10.94
CA GLY A 105 3.94 -0.60 11.51
C GLY A 105 3.02 -1.82 11.46
N GLU A 106 2.97 -2.55 12.58
CA GLU A 106 2.13 -3.74 12.76
C GLU A 106 0.63 -3.44 12.81
N SER A 107 0.23 -2.15 12.91
CA SER A 107 -1.19 -1.77 12.94
C SER A 107 -1.84 -1.71 11.56
N LEU A 108 -1.15 -2.13 10.50
CA LEU A 108 -1.73 -2.16 9.16
C LEU A 108 -2.78 -3.28 9.07
N PRO A 109 -3.99 -2.99 8.57
CA PRO A 109 -4.99 -4.03 8.33
C PRO A 109 -4.57 -4.88 7.13
N ILE A 110 -3.92 -6.01 7.40
CA ILE A 110 -3.57 -7.02 6.39
C ILE A 110 -4.63 -8.12 6.40
N SER A 111 -5.45 -8.15 5.35
CA SER A 111 -6.46 -9.19 5.12
C SER A 111 -6.02 -10.15 4.02
N GLU A 112 -6.80 -11.21 3.82
CA GLU A 112 -6.62 -12.12 2.67
C GLU A 112 -6.70 -11.36 1.34
N ASP A 113 -7.62 -10.41 1.21
CA ASP A 113 -7.80 -9.63 -0.03
C ASP A 113 -6.60 -8.72 -0.31
N VAL A 114 -5.95 -8.18 0.72
CA VAL A 114 -4.68 -7.45 0.58
C VAL A 114 -3.58 -8.36 0.05
N VAL A 115 -3.42 -9.55 0.64
CA VAL A 115 -2.38 -10.50 0.21
C VAL A 115 -2.67 -11.02 -1.20
N LYS A 116 -3.93 -11.30 -1.52
CA LYS A 116 -4.39 -11.72 -2.85
C LYS A 116 -4.11 -10.65 -3.90
N ALA A 117 -4.37 -9.37 -3.57
CA ALA A 117 -4.05 -8.24 -4.45
C ALA A 117 -2.54 -8.15 -4.71
N ALA A 118 -1.70 -8.26 -3.68
CA ALA A 118 -0.25 -8.29 -3.83
C ALA A 118 0.22 -9.48 -4.68
N ALA A 119 -0.34 -10.66 -4.47
CA ALA A 119 0.00 -11.86 -5.23
C ALA A 119 -0.39 -11.75 -6.71
N ALA A 120 -1.49 -11.07 -7.02
CA ALA A 120 -1.93 -10.79 -8.40
C ALA A 120 -1.18 -9.63 -9.08
N ASN A 121 -0.45 -8.81 -8.33
CA ASN A 121 0.18 -7.58 -8.84
C ASN A 121 1.35 -7.90 -9.79
N GLN A 122 1.23 -7.48 -11.04
CA GLN A 122 2.19 -7.78 -12.11
C GLN A 122 3.41 -6.85 -12.14
N GLY A 123 3.36 -5.71 -11.43
CA GLY A 123 4.47 -4.78 -11.30
C GLY A 123 5.35 -5.15 -10.12
N ASP A 124 4.87 -4.85 -8.91
CA ASP A 124 5.64 -4.91 -7.67
C ASP A 124 5.26 -6.10 -6.76
N GLY A 125 4.40 -7.02 -7.22
CA GLY A 125 3.81 -8.07 -6.39
C GLY A 125 4.81 -8.93 -5.62
N TYR A 126 5.93 -9.31 -6.25
CA TYR A 126 7.02 -10.03 -5.56
C TYR A 126 7.64 -9.22 -4.42
N GLY A 127 7.92 -7.94 -4.64
CA GLY A 127 8.48 -7.07 -3.60
C GLY A 127 7.50 -6.88 -2.44
N ILE A 128 6.21 -6.73 -2.75
CA ILE A 128 5.16 -6.55 -1.75
C ILE A 128 4.96 -7.84 -0.94
N ILE A 129 4.87 -9.02 -1.57
CA ILE A 129 4.74 -10.30 -0.85
C ILE A 129 5.96 -10.56 0.03
N ARG A 130 7.17 -10.31 -0.49
CA ARG A 130 8.39 -10.40 0.30
C ARG A 130 8.32 -9.54 1.56
N GLN A 131 7.95 -8.28 1.40
CA GLN A 131 7.81 -7.34 2.51
C GLN A 131 6.78 -7.88 3.51
N LEU A 132 5.61 -8.30 3.06
CA LEU A 132 4.58 -8.86 3.93
C LEU A 132 5.10 -10.08 4.71
N CYS A 133 5.80 -11.01 4.07
CA CYS A 133 6.38 -12.19 4.73
C CYS A 133 7.43 -11.81 5.79
N GLU A 134 8.30 -10.83 5.49
CA GLU A 134 9.35 -10.37 6.41
C GLU A 134 8.77 -9.73 7.69
N TYR A 135 7.63 -9.04 7.60
CA TYR A 135 7.06 -8.28 8.73
C TYR A 135 5.92 -8.97 9.47
N PHE A 136 5.10 -9.75 8.77
CA PHE A 136 3.95 -10.42 9.37
C PHE A 136 4.16 -11.93 9.51
N GLY A 137 5.12 -12.52 8.79
CA GLY A 137 5.47 -13.94 8.88
C GLY A 137 4.25 -14.85 8.78
N GLU A 138 4.15 -15.80 9.70
CA GLU A 138 3.07 -16.79 9.76
C GLU A 138 1.67 -16.19 10.02
N SER A 139 1.56 -14.92 10.41
CA SER A 139 0.26 -14.27 10.63
C SER A 139 -0.44 -13.85 9.34
N LEU A 140 0.22 -13.96 8.19
CA LEU A 140 -0.41 -13.62 6.92
C LEU A 140 -1.57 -14.57 6.59
N PRO A 141 -2.74 -14.03 6.21
CA PRO A 141 -3.87 -14.84 5.76
C PRO A 141 -3.59 -15.37 4.35
N ILE A 142 -2.91 -16.51 4.26
CA ILE A 142 -2.66 -17.21 3.00
C ILE A 142 -3.77 -18.23 2.76
N SER A 143 -4.56 -18.01 1.72
CA SER A 143 -5.62 -18.92 1.29
C SER A 143 -5.31 -19.58 -0.05
N GLU A 144 -6.17 -20.50 -0.48
CA GLU A 144 -6.07 -21.11 -1.81
C GLU A 144 -6.16 -20.02 -2.89
N ASP A 145 -7.03 -19.03 -2.69
CA ASP A 145 -7.24 -17.93 -3.62
C ASP A 145 -6.02 -17.03 -3.78
N VAL A 146 -5.23 -16.82 -2.72
CA VAL A 146 -3.94 -16.13 -2.79
C VAL A 146 -2.97 -16.90 -3.68
N VAL A 147 -2.89 -18.23 -3.52
CA VAL A 147 -2.00 -19.07 -4.33
C VAL A 147 -2.47 -19.12 -5.80
N LYS A 148 -3.78 -19.17 -6.06
CA LYS A 148 -4.33 -19.06 -7.43
C LYS A 148 -3.99 -17.72 -8.07
N ALA A 149 -4.11 -16.63 -7.31
CA ALA A 149 -3.76 -15.29 -7.79
C ALA A 149 -2.28 -15.20 -8.19
N ALA A 150 -1.37 -15.72 -7.35
CA ALA A 150 0.05 -15.82 -7.68
C ALA A 150 0.31 -16.68 -8.93
N ALA A 151 -0.35 -17.83 -9.05
CA ALA A 151 -0.21 -18.72 -10.20
C ALA A 151 -0.73 -18.11 -11.51
N ALA A 152 -1.74 -17.24 -11.44
CA ALA A 152 -2.31 -16.53 -12.59
C ALA A 152 -1.53 -15.24 -12.95
N ASN A 153 -0.61 -14.80 -12.10
CA ASN A 153 0.17 -13.57 -12.31
C ASN A 153 1.24 -13.79 -13.40
N GLN A 154 1.08 -13.06 -14.52
CA GLN A 154 1.95 -13.15 -15.70
C GLN A 154 3.28 -12.39 -15.57
N GLY A 155 3.42 -11.55 -14.53
CA GLY A 155 4.67 -10.89 -14.17
C GLY A 155 5.51 -11.81 -13.29
N ASP A 156 5.60 -11.48 -12.01
CA ASP A 156 6.45 -12.19 -11.05
C ASP A 156 5.75 -13.37 -10.33
N GLY A 157 4.66 -13.92 -10.88
CA GLY A 157 3.85 -14.98 -10.25
C GLY A 157 4.65 -16.20 -9.77
N CYS A 158 5.60 -16.69 -10.58
CA CYS A 158 6.47 -17.80 -10.17
C CYS A 158 7.35 -17.46 -8.95
N LYS A 159 7.86 -16.23 -8.86
CA LYS A 159 8.67 -15.79 -7.73
C LYS A 159 7.82 -15.61 -6.47
N VAL A 160 6.60 -15.09 -6.63
CA VAL A 160 5.61 -15.01 -5.54
C VAL A 160 5.29 -16.40 -5.01
N LEU A 161 4.99 -17.37 -5.88
CA LEU A 161 4.73 -18.76 -5.48
C LEU A 161 5.93 -19.36 -4.74
N GLN A 162 7.14 -19.15 -5.24
CA GLN A 162 8.36 -19.63 -4.58
C GLN A 162 8.47 -19.08 -3.16
N GLN A 163 8.26 -17.78 -2.96
CA GLN A 163 8.29 -17.17 -1.62
C GLN A 163 7.22 -17.73 -0.70
N LEU A 164 5.99 -17.88 -1.19
CA LEU A 164 4.92 -18.47 -0.39
C LEU A 164 5.26 -19.91 0.01
N CYS A 165 5.85 -20.71 -0.87
CA CYS A 165 6.31 -22.07 -0.54
C CYS A 165 7.44 -22.08 0.49
N GLU A 166 8.41 -21.17 0.38
CA GLU A 166 9.54 -21.06 1.31
C GLU A 166 9.08 -20.68 2.71
N HIS A 167 8.08 -19.79 2.83
CA HIS A 167 7.60 -19.29 4.11
C HIS A 167 6.47 -20.13 4.73
N PHE A 168 5.67 -20.84 3.94
CA PHE A 168 4.45 -21.49 4.41
C PHE A 168 4.31 -22.96 3.98
N GLY A 169 5.35 -23.61 3.46
CA GLY A 169 5.28 -24.90 2.74
C GLY A 169 4.35 -25.98 3.32
N GLU A 170 4.37 -26.26 4.63
CA GLU A 170 3.47 -27.26 5.26
C GLU A 170 2.05 -26.73 5.54
N SER A 171 1.89 -25.41 5.60
CA SER A 171 0.64 -24.69 5.89
C SER A 171 -0.08 -24.21 4.63
N LEU A 172 0.53 -24.31 3.45
CA LEU A 172 -0.12 -23.94 2.20
C LEU A 172 -1.27 -24.92 1.89
N PRO A 173 -2.43 -24.42 1.41
CA PRO A 173 -3.50 -25.27 0.92
C PRO A 173 -2.94 -26.24 -0.14
N SER A 174 -3.09 -27.54 0.10
CA SER A 174 -2.53 -28.53 -0.80
C SER A 174 -3.28 -28.49 -2.12
N TYR A 175 -2.59 -28.02 -3.15
CA TYR A 175 -2.89 -28.44 -4.51
C TYR A 175 -2.45 -29.89 -4.62
N GLY A 176 -3.10 -30.70 -5.45
CA GLY A 176 -2.67 -32.06 -5.78
C GLY A 176 -1.26 -32.19 -6.39
N CYS A 177 -0.39 -31.20 -6.24
CA CYS A 177 1.05 -31.30 -6.38
C CYS A 177 1.66 -31.70 -5.04
N THR A 178 2.08 -32.95 -4.92
CA THR A 178 2.97 -33.40 -3.85
C THR A 178 4.27 -32.60 -3.95
N TRP A 179 4.46 -31.61 -3.09
CA TRP A 179 5.76 -31.01 -2.85
C TRP A 179 6.61 -32.06 -2.14
N THR A 180 7.28 -32.92 -2.92
CA THR A 180 8.32 -33.78 -2.36
C THR A 180 9.46 -32.87 -1.95
N ASN A 181 9.55 -32.57 -0.66
CA ASN A 181 10.79 -32.14 -0.03
C ASN A 181 11.85 -33.22 -0.31
N GLN A 182 12.62 -33.03 -1.38
CA GLN A 182 13.95 -33.63 -1.48
C GLN A 182 14.93 -32.68 -0.80
N SER A 183 14.79 -32.55 0.52
CA SER A 183 15.91 -32.20 1.37
C SER A 183 16.80 -33.45 1.44
N THR A 184 17.70 -33.57 0.47
CA THR A 184 18.87 -34.44 0.61
C THR A 184 19.78 -33.81 1.66
N SER A 185 19.94 -34.53 2.78
CA SER A 185 20.97 -34.35 3.80
C SER A 185 22.38 -34.37 3.21
N PRO A 186 23.36 -33.89 3.98
CA PRO A 186 24.12 -34.82 4.83
C PRO A 186 23.85 -34.63 6.33
#